data_AF-A0A0R2HE69-F1
#
_entry.id   AF-A0A0R2HE69-F1
#
_cell.length_a   1.000
_cell.length_b   1.000
_cell.length_c   1.000
_cell.angle_alpha   90.00
_cell.angle_beta   90.00
_cell.angle_gamma   90.00
#
_symmetry.space_group_name_H-M   'P 1'
#
loop_
_entity.id
_entity.type
_entity.pdbx_description
1 polymer ?
#
loop_
_entity_poly.entity_id
_entity_poly.type
_entity_poly.pdbx_seq_one_letter_code
_entity_poly.pdbx_strand_id
1 'polypeptide(L)'
;MESDKDIYVVHWGDLTMDTYLYGSSLTLNNYRIVFENKMMPPEVAIKKWHMISDYSKEKNEPLLPFLEPGRTYHIRSYIESVPKNRWFIRINFYDTRDRLVSFFMTNKDKDTFTFPIDCYYYDMQLLRGNADKIVFERIDLYLEEYISTLEEAEEYTVLCLEPQASLIKYPSKDILDKIKHPIILPGREESELFNQVISMNQYKKLTFIGYGPVSRRIAYKLHKQYPRSEVVDYKSKENSYFTERFTDKRYILEKMK
;
A
#
# COMPACT_ATOMS: atom_id res chain seq x y z
N MET A 1 14.66 -2.09 -14.50
CA MET A 1 13.91 -0.81 -14.42
C MET A 1 12.40 -1.05 -14.47
N GLU A 2 11.90 -2.12 -13.83
CA GLU A 2 10.46 -2.45 -13.78
C GLU A 2 9.94 -2.40 -12.32
N SER A 3 10.84 -2.27 -11.34
CA SER A 3 10.55 -2.23 -9.90
C SER A 3 10.24 -0.85 -9.34
N ASP A 4 10.53 0.24 -10.07
CA ASP A 4 10.33 1.61 -9.56
C ASP A 4 8.84 1.98 -9.42
N LYS A 5 7.95 1.17 -10.01
CA LYS A 5 6.49 1.32 -9.87
C LYS A 5 5.90 0.48 -8.74
N ASP A 6 6.67 -0.43 -8.15
CA ASP A 6 6.17 -1.29 -7.09
C ASP A 6 5.79 -0.45 -5.85
N ILE A 7 4.73 -0.89 -5.18
CA ILE A 7 4.25 -0.24 -3.95
C ILE A 7 4.60 -1.13 -2.77
N TYR A 8 5.43 -0.61 -1.88
CA TYR A 8 5.67 -1.22 -0.58
C TYR A 8 4.51 -0.89 0.35
N VAL A 9 3.90 -1.93 0.91
CA VAL A 9 2.75 -1.83 1.81
C VAL A 9 3.20 -2.08 3.24
N VAL A 10 3.11 -1.04 4.06
CA VAL A 10 3.39 -1.09 5.49
C VAL A 10 2.10 -1.31 6.26
N HIS A 11 1.96 -2.52 6.80
CA HIS A 11 0.90 -2.88 7.74
C HIS A 11 1.35 -2.62 9.18
N TRP A 12 0.43 -2.68 10.13
CA TRP A 12 0.76 -2.54 11.55
C TRP A 12 1.68 -3.65 12.08
N GLY A 13 1.61 -4.83 11.48
CA GLY A 13 2.35 -6.01 11.97
C GLY A 13 1.77 -6.51 13.30
N ASP A 14 2.64 -6.98 14.19
CA ASP A 14 2.25 -7.42 15.53
C ASP A 14 1.58 -6.28 16.32
N LEU A 15 0.44 -6.59 16.94
CA LEU A 15 -0.40 -5.64 17.66
C LEU A 15 0.22 -5.14 18.98
N THR A 16 1.18 -5.88 19.53
CA THR A 16 1.80 -5.58 20.82
C THR A 16 3.18 -4.97 20.68
N MET A 17 3.95 -5.43 19.70
CA MET A 17 5.31 -4.96 19.45
C MET A 17 5.31 -3.48 19.06
N ASP A 18 6.20 -2.70 19.67
CA ASP A 18 6.36 -1.26 19.44
C ASP A 18 5.06 -0.45 19.43
N THR A 19 4.06 -0.93 20.17
CA THR A 19 2.73 -0.34 20.24
C THR A 19 2.46 0.18 21.65
N TYR A 20 1.96 1.41 21.77
CA TYR A 20 1.62 2.00 23.06
C TYR A 20 0.31 1.41 23.62
N LEU A 21 0.42 0.38 24.46
CA LEU A 21 -0.76 -0.31 25.02
C LEU A 21 -1.25 0.25 26.36
N TYR A 22 -0.46 1.07 27.07
CA TYR A 22 -0.81 1.51 28.42
C TYR A 22 -2.06 2.39 28.42
N GLY A 23 -3.14 1.88 29.01
CA GLY A 23 -4.45 2.56 29.01
C GLY A 23 -5.10 2.65 27.62
N SER A 24 -4.65 1.83 26.67
CA SER A 24 -5.15 1.83 25.29
C SER A 24 -6.09 0.67 24.98
N SER A 25 -7.13 0.99 24.20
CA SER A 25 -7.92 0.00 23.48
C SER A 25 -7.36 -0.12 22.07
N LEU A 26 -7.05 -1.35 21.65
CA LEU A 26 -6.56 -1.68 20.32
C LEU A 26 -7.40 -2.83 19.77
N THR A 27 -8.14 -2.59 18.68
CA THR A 27 -9.02 -3.61 18.08
C THR A 27 -8.77 -3.73 16.58
N LEU A 28 -8.79 -4.96 16.07
CA LEU A 28 -8.70 -5.27 14.64
C LEU A 28 -10.10 -5.52 14.08
N ASN A 29 -10.52 -4.72 13.11
CA ASN A 29 -11.81 -4.87 12.42
C ASN A 29 -11.61 -4.69 10.91
N ASN A 30 -11.98 -5.71 10.12
CA ASN A 30 -11.91 -5.65 8.65
C ASN A 30 -10.55 -5.17 8.10
N TYR A 31 -9.45 -5.68 8.65
CA TYR A 31 -8.07 -5.29 8.31
C TYR A 31 -7.69 -3.85 8.68
N ARG A 32 -8.51 -3.18 9.50
CA ARG A 32 -8.23 -1.87 10.08
C ARG A 32 -8.01 -2.00 11.57
N ILE A 33 -7.08 -1.22 12.09
CA ILE A 33 -6.74 -1.17 13.50
C ILE A 33 -7.30 0.11 14.07
N VAL A 34 -8.14 -0.05 15.08
CA VAL A 34 -8.74 1.05 15.82
C VAL A 34 -7.99 1.19 17.13
N PHE A 35 -7.37 2.36 17.32
CA PHE A 35 -6.64 2.74 18.51
C PHE A 35 -7.37 3.87 19.24
N GLU A 36 -7.63 3.69 20.53
CA GLU A 36 -8.27 4.69 21.39
C GLU A 36 -7.58 4.73 22.73
N ASN A 37 -7.22 5.94 23.16
CA ASN A 37 -6.74 6.23 24.50
C ASN A 37 -6.83 7.76 24.65
N LYS A 38 -7.33 8.31 25.75
CA LYS A 38 -7.43 9.78 25.90
C LYS A 38 -6.32 10.39 26.74
N MET A 39 -5.55 9.56 27.43
CA MET A 39 -4.56 9.95 28.43
C MET A 39 -3.11 9.70 28.01
N MET A 40 -2.88 9.14 26.80
CA MET A 40 -1.52 8.97 26.28
C MET A 40 -0.86 10.33 26.08
N PRO A 41 0.42 10.47 26.47
CA PRO A 41 1.19 11.67 26.19
C PRO A 41 1.30 11.95 24.68
N PRO A 42 1.21 13.21 24.25
CA PRO A 42 1.18 13.57 22.82
C PRO A 42 2.49 13.26 22.07
N GLU A 43 3.62 13.16 22.79
CA GLU A 43 4.96 12.96 22.20
C GLU A 43 5.32 11.49 21.98
N VAL A 44 4.54 10.56 22.54
CA VAL A 44 4.81 9.14 22.43
C VAL A 44 4.21 8.60 21.14
N ALA A 45 4.94 7.72 20.46
CA ALA A 45 4.42 7.05 19.28
C ALA A 45 3.38 6.00 19.67
N ILE A 46 2.28 5.96 18.93
CA ILE A 46 1.26 4.90 19.03
C ILE A 46 1.86 3.60 18.54
N LYS A 47 2.56 3.66 17.40
CA LYS A 47 3.22 2.53 16.75
C LYS A 47 4.55 2.99 16.18
N LYS A 48 5.58 2.14 16.26
CA LYS A 48 6.82 2.30 15.50
C LYS A 48 7.05 1.12 14.57
N TRP A 49 7.68 1.40 13.44
CA TRP A 49 8.12 0.43 12.45
C TRP A 49 9.60 0.64 12.17
N HIS A 50 10.33 -0.45 11.97
CA HIS A 50 11.78 -0.44 11.80
C HIS A 50 12.16 -1.08 10.45
N MET A 51 13.13 -0.47 9.76
CA MET A 51 13.73 -1.00 8.53
C MET A 51 14.66 -2.18 8.80
N ILE A 52 15.41 -2.10 9.90
CA ILE A 52 16.29 -3.18 10.35
C ILE A 52 15.68 -3.70 11.64
N SER A 53 15.34 -4.99 11.69
CA SER A 53 15.01 -5.67 12.95
C SER A 53 16.25 -6.41 13.46
N ASP A 54 16.53 -6.27 14.75
CA ASP A 54 17.55 -7.09 15.41
C ASP A 54 16.98 -8.52 15.54
N TYR A 55 17.29 -9.38 14.57
CA TYR A 55 16.78 -10.76 14.47
C TYR A 55 17.04 -11.62 15.74
N SER A 56 17.97 -11.19 16.60
CA SER A 56 18.33 -11.83 17.87
C SER A 56 17.43 -11.41 19.05
N LYS A 57 16.71 -10.28 18.94
CA LYS A 57 15.81 -9.74 19.98
C LYS A 57 14.35 -9.70 19.53
N GLU A 58 14.11 -9.45 18.24
CA GLU A 58 12.80 -9.36 17.61
C GLU A 58 12.65 -10.51 16.60
N LYS A 59 11.73 -11.44 16.87
CA LYS A 59 11.49 -12.64 16.03
C LYS A 59 10.76 -12.34 14.71
N ASN A 60 10.79 -11.10 14.21
CA ASN A 60 9.92 -10.65 13.14
C ASN A 60 10.68 -10.04 11.96
N GLU A 61 10.13 -10.27 10.76
CA GLU A 61 10.59 -9.67 9.52
C GLU A 61 10.45 -8.14 9.58
N PRO A 62 11.41 -7.38 9.00
CA PRO A 62 11.34 -5.94 8.95
C PRO A 62 10.07 -5.49 8.22
N LEU A 63 9.33 -4.57 8.85
CA LEU A 63 8.05 -4.07 8.33
C LEU A 63 8.22 -2.90 7.36
N LEU A 64 9.44 -2.39 7.22
CA LEU A 64 9.79 -1.30 6.30
C LEU A 64 10.75 -1.79 5.22
N PRO A 65 10.57 -1.35 3.96
CA PRO A 65 11.46 -1.72 2.87
C PRO A 65 12.82 -1.02 2.96
N PHE A 66 13.78 -1.54 2.21
CA PHE A 66 15.02 -0.80 1.94
C PHE A 66 14.73 0.35 0.98
N LEU A 67 15.15 1.56 1.34
CA LEU A 67 15.07 2.75 0.49
C LEU A 67 16.45 3.08 -0.09
N GLU A 68 16.49 3.56 -1.32
CA GLU A 68 17.73 3.95 -1.98
C GLU A 68 18.15 5.37 -1.57
N PRO A 69 19.40 5.59 -1.10
CA PRO A 69 19.87 6.92 -0.71
C PRO A 69 19.79 7.92 -1.86
N GLY A 70 19.30 9.12 -1.57
CA GLY A 70 19.12 10.21 -2.53
C GLY A 70 17.84 10.12 -3.36
N ARG A 71 17.04 9.05 -3.26
CA ARG A 71 15.76 8.95 -3.98
C ARG A 71 14.61 9.58 -3.20
N THR A 72 13.69 10.17 -3.95
CA THR A 72 12.43 10.72 -3.42
C THR A 72 11.33 9.69 -3.57
N TYR A 73 10.68 9.36 -2.46
CA TYR A 73 9.55 8.44 -2.38
C TYR A 73 8.26 9.23 -2.13
N HIS A 74 7.18 8.74 -2.71
CA HIS A 74 5.83 9.11 -2.32
C HIS A 74 5.40 8.27 -1.12
N ILE A 75 4.78 8.92 -0.15
CA ILE A 75 4.08 8.26 0.96
C ILE A 75 2.59 8.50 0.80
N ARG A 76 1.80 7.44 0.94
CA ARG A 76 0.34 7.51 0.98
C ARG A 76 -0.17 6.83 2.23
N SER A 77 -0.83 7.61 3.08
CA SER A 77 -1.30 7.17 4.38
C SER A 77 -2.79 6.94 4.34
N TYR A 78 -3.24 5.78 4.82
CA TYR A 78 -4.65 5.49 4.97
C TYR A 78 -4.99 5.39 6.44
N ILE A 79 -5.09 6.58 7.02
CA ILE A 79 -5.23 6.80 8.44
C ILE A 79 -6.34 7.83 8.63
N GLU A 80 -7.34 7.46 9.41
CA GLU A 80 -8.41 8.34 9.80
C GLU A 80 -8.30 8.63 11.29
N SER A 81 -8.81 9.78 11.71
CA SER A 81 -8.83 10.14 13.12
C SER A 81 -10.11 10.86 13.50
N VAL A 82 -10.44 10.81 14.79
CA VAL A 82 -11.47 11.64 15.40
C VAL A 82 -10.82 12.45 16.53
N PRO A 83 -10.80 13.79 16.46
CA PRO A 83 -11.23 14.64 15.34
C PRO A 83 -10.41 14.41 14.04
N LYS A 84 -10.91 14.86 12.89
CA LYS A 84 -10.29 14.62 11.57
C LYS A 84 -8.88 15.23 11.47
N ASN A 85 -7.97 14.55 10.76
CA ASN A 85 -6.58 14.95 10.48
C ASN A 85 -5.74 15.27 11.73
N ARG A 86 -6.03 14.55 12.82
CA ARG A 86 -5.31 14.54 14.08
C ARG A 86 -4.51 13.25 14.15
N TRP A 87 -3.44 13.19 13.37
CA TRP A 87 -2.45 12.12 13.36
C TRP A 87 -1.21 12.65 12.66
N PHE A 88 -0.04 12.08 12.93
CA PHE A 88 1.18 12.37 12.16
C PHE A 88 1.95 11.10 11.88
N ILE A 89 2.52 10.99 10.69
CA ILE A 89 3.61 10.07 10.41
C ILE A 89 4.91 10.85 10.53
N ARG A 90 5.83 10.32 11.34
CA ARG A 90 7.22 10.78 11.43
C ARG A 90 8.16 9.69 10.94
N ILE A 91 9.04 10.02 10.00
CA ILE A 91 10.11 9.15 9.52
C ILE A 91 11.43 9.73 10.02
N ASN A 92 12.17 8.99 10.83
CA ASN A 92 13.45 9.40 11.38
C ASN A 92 14.58 8.72 10.61
N PHE A 93 15.56 9.49 10.13
CA PHE A 93 16.69 8.98 9.36
C PHE A 93 17.98 9.00 10.18
N TYR A 94 18.70 7.88 10.23
CA TYR A 94 19.86 7.68 11.08
C TYR A 94 21.11 7.34 10.27
N ASP A 95 22.28 7.76 10.76
CA ASP A 95 23.57 7.32 10.23
C ASP A 95 23.99 5.95 10.79
N THR A 96 25.17 5.46 10.41
CA THR A 96 25.72 4.18 10.89
C THR A 96 26.13 4.19 12.37
N ARG A 97 25.99 5.31 13.08
CA ARG A 97 26.34 5.50 14.50
C ARG A 97 25.09 5.79 15.34
N ASP A 98 23.92 5.43 14.83
CA ASP A 98 22.60 5.64 15.44
C ASP A 98 22.27 7.12 15.72
N ARG A 99 22.92 8.06 15.04
CA ARG A 99 22.64 9.49 15.21
C ARG A 99 21.52 9.89 14.26
N LEU A 100 20.50 10.54 14.80
CA LEU A 100 19.44 11.16 14.01
C LEU A 100 20.06 12.25 13.12
N VAL A 101 20.02 12.03 11.81
CA VAL A 101 20.52 12.97 10.80
C VAL A 101 19.43 13.99 10.47
N SER A 102 18.22 13.52 10.22
CA SER A 102 17.06 14.35 9.91
C SER A 102 15.77 13.56 10.11
N PHE A 103 14.62 14.21 9.96
CA PHE A 103 13.33 13.54 9.96
C PHE A 103 12.39 14.19 8.95
N PHE A 104 11.42 13.41 8.50
CA PHE A 104 10.26 13.86 7.73
C PHE A 104 9.00 13.70 8.59
N MET A 105 8.04 14.61 8.48
CA MET A 105 6.77 14.51 9.20
C MET A 105 5.60 15.01 8.36
N THR A 106 4.51 14.26 8.33
CA THR A 106 3.29 14.64 7.58
C THR A 106 2.02 14.18 8.29
N ASN A 107 0.93 14.89 8.06
CA ASN A 107 -0.44 14.49 8.40
C ASN A 107 -1.36 14.48 7.17
N LYS A 108 -0.77 14.44 5.96
CA LYS A 108 -1.48 14.41 4.69
C LYS A 108 -1.65 12.98 4.20
N ASP A 109 -2.76 12.72 3.53
CA ASP A 109 -3.03 11.40 2.91
C ASP A 109 -2.01 11.04 1.83
N LYS A 110 -1.42 12.04 1.15
CA LYS A 110 -0.31 11.89 0.20
C LYS A 110 0.74 12.98 0.45
N ASP A 111 2.02 12.59 0.43
CA ASP A 111 3.15 13.51 0.54
C ASP A 111 4.41 12.88 -0.08
N THR A 112 5.53 13.60 -0.08
CA THR A 112 6.82 13.11 -0.59
C THR A 112 7.95 13.37 0.39
N PHE A 113 8.91 12.45 0.45
CA PHE A 113 10.14 12.62 1.23
C PHE A 113 11.33 12.03 0.46
N THR A 114 12.53 12.56 0.72
CA THR A 114 13.78 12.04 0.15
C THR A 114 14.52 11.26 1.23
N PHE A 115 14.94 10.02 0.94
CA PHE A 115 15.82 9.28 1.83
C PHE A 115 17.24 9.89 1.73
N PRO A 116 17.81 10.47 2.80
CA PRO A 116 19.06 11.22 2.68
C PRO A 116 20.25 10.32 2.29
N ILE A 117 21.20 10.87 1.53
CA ILE A 117 22.38 10.13 1.02
C ILE A 117 23.25 9.56 2.15
N ASP A 118 23.39 10.31 3.24
CA ASP A 118 24.28 9.96 4.36
C ASP A 118 23.61 9.11 5.44
N CYS A 119 22.41 8.59 5.19
CA CYS A 119 21.65 7.77 6.13
C CYS A 119 21.79 6.28 5.83
N TYR A 120 21.86 5.48 6.89
CA TYR A 120 21.99 4.04 6.83
C TYR A 120 20.65 3.32 7.01
N TYR A 121 19.81 3.79 7.93
CA TYR A 121 18.49 3.21 8.18
C TYR A 121 17.49 4.26 8.63
N TYR A 122 16.23 3.84 8.73
CA TYR A 122 15.16 4.69 9.22
C TYR A 122 14.16 3.93 10.09
N ASP A 123 13.46 4.67 10.94
CA ASP A 123 12.23 4.22 11.59
C ASP A 123 11.06 5.11 11.17
N MET A 124 9.86 4.56 11.24
CA MET A 124 8.62 5.29 11.00
C MET A 124 7.74 5.19 12.24
N GLN A 125 7.04 6.28 12.57
CA GLN A 125 6.25 6.38 13.78
C GLN A 125 4.89 6.99 13.47
N LEU A 126 3.84 6.40 14.02
CA LEU A 126 2.50 6.96 14.05
C LEU A 126 2.30 7.71 15.36
N LEU A 127 2.08 9.02 15.27
CA LEU A 127 1.80 9.90 16.40
C LEU A 127 0.32 10.29 16.40
N ARG A 128 -0.21 10.51 17.61
CA ARG A 128 -1.63 10.76 17.80
C ARG A 128 -2.14 12.11 17.31
N GLY A 129 -1.33 13.16 17.35
CA GLY A 129 -1.78 14.51 16.97
C GLY A 129 -3.05 15.02 17.70
N ASN A 130 -3.26 14.61 18.96
CA ASN A 130 -4.45 14.91 19.78
C ASN A 130 -5.79 14.33 19.28
N ALA A 131 -5.78 13.21 18.55
CA ALA A 131 -6.97 12.40 18.32
C ALA A 131 -7.42 11.62 19.56
N ASP A 132 -8.73 11.52 19.75
CA ASP A 132 -9.37 10.57 20.67
C ASP A 132 -9.29 9.13 20.12
N LYS A 133 -9.39 9.01 18.79
CA LYS A 133 -9.44 7.74 18.07
C LYS A 133 -8.65 7.84 16.78
N ILE A 134 -7.87 6.81 16.47
CA ILE A 134 -7.20 6.62 15.18
C ILE A 134 -7.64 5.29 14.57
N VAL A 135 -7.92 5.30 13.28
CA VAL A 135 -8.18 4.12 12.47
C VAL A 135 -7.07 4.01 11.44
N PHE A 136 -6.20 3.03 11.62
CA PHE A 136 -5.09 2.74 10.72
C PHE A 136 -5.44 1.57 9.82
N GLU A 137 -5.23 1.68 8.52
CA GLU A 137 -5.34 0.54 7.61
C GLU A 137 -3.96 0.07 7.11
N ARG A 138 -3.23 0.96 6.44
CA ARG A 138 -1.86 0.73 5.93
C ARG A 138 -1.21 2.06 5.52
N ILE A 139 0.07 2.00 5.19
CA ILE A 139 0.82 3.06 4.51
C ILE A 139 1.46 2.47 3.26
N ASP A 140 1.36 3.16 2.13
CA ASP A 140 1.99 2.78 0.87
C ASP A 140 3.21 3.69 0.62
N LEU A 141 4.36 3.09 0.27
CA LEU A 141 5.58 3.78 -0.17
C LEU A 141 5.92 3.36 -1.60
N TYR A 142 6.20 4.30 -2.48
CA TYR A 142 6.52 4.02 -3.90
C TYR A 142 7.37 5.14 -4.51
N LEU A 143 8.17 4.82 -5.53
CA LEU A 143 9.00 5.81 -6.24
C LEU A 143 8.19 6.55 -7.29
N GLU A 144 7.39 5.81 -8.07
CA GLU A 144 6.57 6.38 -9.14
C GLU A 144 5.14 5.83 -9.05
N GLU A 145 4.15 6.72 -9.12
CA GLU A 145 2.77 6.28 -9.32
C GLU A 145 2.63 5.75 -10.75
N TYR A 146 1.96 4.62 -10.91
CA TYR A 146 1.52 4.22 -12.24
C TYR A 146 0.47 5.21 -12.73
N ILE A 147 0.84 5.99 -13.74
CA ILE A 147 -0.04 6.93 -14.42
C ILE A 147 -0.46 6.26 -15.74
N SER A 148 -1.72 5.90 -15.87
CA SER A 148 -2.35 5.61 -17.16
C SER A 148 -3.08 6.85 -17.65
N THR A 149 -2.95 7.13 -18.94
CA THR A 149 -3.73 8.15 -19.61
C THR A 149 -5.17 7.70 -19.75
N LEU A 150 -6.12 8.58 -19.44
CA LEU A 150 -7.51 8.34 -19.73
C LEU A 150 -7.72 8.44 -21.24
N GLU A 151 -7.98 7.32 -21.88
CA GLU A 151 -8.44 7.26 -23.25
C GLU A 151 -9.94 6.99 -23.23
N GLU A 152 -10.73 7.85 -23.88
CA GLU A 152 -12.17 7.63 -23.99
C GLU A 152 -12.45 6.31 -24.72
N ALA A 153 -13.03 5.38 -23.98
CA ALA A 153 -13.39 4.07 -24.48
C ALA A 153 -14.83 3.70 -24.10
N GLU A 154 -15.44 2.87 -24.92
CA GLU A 154 -16.75 2.28 -24.60
C GLU A 154 -16.62 1.12 -23.60
N GLU A 155 -15.43 0.52 -23.47
CA GLU A 155 -15.16 -0.63 -22.61
C GLU A 155 -13.90 -0.37 -21.77
N TYR A 156 -14.03 -0.48 -20.44
CA TYR A 156 -12.90 -0.37 -19.52
C TYR A 156 -12.67 -1.67 -18.75
N THR A 157 -11.40 -2.01 -18.57
CA THR A 157 -10.99 -3.14 -17.74
C THR A 157 -10.30 -2.63 -16.49
N VAL A 158 -10.87 -2.92 -15.32
CA VAL A 158 -10.34 -2.55 -14.02
C VAL A 158 -9.56 -3.74 -13.45
N LEU A 159 -8.25 -3.61 -13.40
CA LEU A 159 -7.36 -4.63 -12.84
C LEU A 159 -7.09 -4.34 -11.36
N CYS A 160 -7.64 -5.21 -10.49
CA CYS A 160 -7.36 -5.17 -9.06
C CYS A 160 -6.05 -5.92 -8.80
N LEU A 161 -5.00 -5.22 -8.34
CA LEU A 161 -3.73 -5.86 -8.03
C LEU A 161 -3.83 -6.66 -6.72
N GLU A 162 -3.25 -7.85 -6.73
CA GLU A 162 -3.11 -8.70 -5.56
C GLU A 162 -1.87 -8.28 -4.75
N PRO A 163 -2.02 -7.93 -3.46
CA PRO A 163 -0.89 -7.75 -2.57
C PRO A 163 -0.14 -9.06 -2.34
N GLN A 164 1.19 -9.01 -2.47
CA GLN A 164 2.12 -10.09 -2.15
C GLN A 164 2.85 -9.74 -0.85
N ALA A 165 2.24 -10.09 0.29
CA ALA A 165 2.68 -9.64 1.61
C ALA A 165 2.80 -8.09 1.68
N SER A 166 4.00 -7.55 1.88
CA SER A 166 4.28 -6.11 1.97
C SER A 166 4.62 -5.45 0.63
N LEU A 167 4.27 -6.08 -0.50
CA LEU A 167 4.58 -5.56 -1.83
C LEU A 167 3.39 -5.74 -2.77
N ILE A 168 2.99 -4.68 -3.47
CA ILE A 168 2.09 -4.75 -4.61
C ILE A 168 2.93 -4.49 -5.85
N LYS A 169 3.04 -5.51 -6.70
CA LYS A 169 3.78 -5.40 -7.96
C LYS A 169 2.88 -4.99 -9.09
N TYR A 170 3.37 -4.09 -9.92
CA TYR A 170 2.69 -3.77 -11.16
C TYR A 170 2.93 -4.89 -12.18
N PRO A 171 1.91 -5.21 -13.01
CA PRO A 171 2.10 -6.09 -14.16
C PRO A 171 3.17 -5.55 -15.09
N SER A 172 3.90 -6.46 -15.75
CA SER A 172 4.80 -6.08 -16.83
C SER A 172 4.04 -5.45 -17.98
N LYS A 173 4.74 -4.61 -18.76
CA LYS A 173 4.13 -3.90 -19.90
C LYS A 173 3.49 -4.86 -20.91
N ASP A 174 4.12 -6.01 -21.17
CA ASP A 174 3.59 -7.04 -22.08
C ASP A 174 2.22 -7.60 -21.68
N ILE A 175 1.90 -7.58 -20.39
CA ILE A 175 0.59 -8.00 -19.90
C ILE A 175 -0.40 -6.86 -19.98
N LEU A 176 0.01 -5.64 -19.63
CA LEU A 176 -0.82 -4.45 -19.73
C LEU A 176 -1.25 -4.17 -21.17
N ASP A 177 -0.35 -4.35 -22.14
CA ASP A 177 -0.61 -4.13 -23.57
C ASP A 177 -1.66 -5.11 -24.14
N LYS A 178 -1.93 -6.23 -23.45
CA LYS A 178 -2.99 -7.18 -23.82
C LYS A 178 -4.36 -6.78 -23.27
N ILE A 179 -4.40 -5.85 -22.32
CA ILE A 179 -5.63 -5.39 -21.68
C ILE A 179 -6.05 -4.08 -22.37
N LYS A 180 -7.29 -4.04 -22.85
CA LYS A 180 -7.84 -2.80 -23.44
C LYS A 180 -8.18 -1.82 -22.33
N HIS A 181 -7.61 -0.61 -22.41
CA HIS A 181 -7.83 0.50 -21.49
C HIS A 181 -7.79 0.09 -20.00
N PRO A 182 -6.63 -0.41 -19.51
CA PRO A 182 -6.51 -0.91 -18.15
C PRO A 182 -6.57 0.23 -17.14
N ILE A 183 -7.50 0.14 -16.20
CA ILE A 183 -7.55 0.96 -14.99
C ILE A 183 -6.97 0.12 -13.86
N ILE A 184 -5.83 0.53 -13.31
CA ILE A 184 -5.17 -0.24 -12.25
C ILE A 184 -5.62 0.24 -10.88
N LEU A 185 -6.03 -0.71 -10.04
CA LEU A 185 -6.36 -0.50 -8.63
C LEU A 185 -5.33 -1.22 -7.75
N PRO A 186 -4.39 -0.50 -7.10
CA PRO A 186 -3.36 -1.10 -6.26
C PRO A 186 -3.92 -1.56 -4.91
N GLY A 187 -4.52 -2.75 -4.90
CA GLY A 187 -5.01 -3.40 -3.67
C GLY A 187 -6.06 -2.57 -2.92
N ARG A 188 -6.86 -1.77 -3.63
CA ARG A 188 -7.94 -0.90 -3.11
C ARG A 188 -9.11 -0.79 -4.08
N GLU A 189 -10.18 -0.17 -3.61
CA GLU A 189 -11.42 0.03 -4.35
C GLU A 189 -11.46 1.36 -5.13
N GLU A 190 -10.43 2.20 -5.04
CA GLU A 190 -10.43 3.52 -5.66
C GLU A 190 -9.05 3.88 -6.21
N SER A 191 -9.06 4.57 -7.35
CA SER A 191 -7.95 5.33 -7.92
C SER A 191 -8.52 6.60 -8.54
N GLU A 192 -7.68 7.60 -8.75
CA GLU A 192 -8.10 8.87 -9.37
C GLU A 192 -8.73 8.62 -10.75
N LEU A 193 -8.08 7.78 -11.56
CA LEU A 193 -8.57 7.42 -12.88
C LEU A 193 -9.90 6.63 -12.80
N PHE A 194 -10.02 5.69 -11.86
CA PHE A 194 -11.27 4.95 -11.67
C PHE A 194 -12.41 5.90 -11.31
N ASN A 195 -12.19 6.81 -10.36
CA ASN A 195 -13.18 7.80 -9.95
C ASN A 195 -13.58 8.73 -11.11
N GLN A 196 -12.63 9.14 -11.95
CA GLN A 196 -12.91 9.91 -13.17
C GLN A 196 -13.80 9.13 -14.15
N VAL A 197 -13.44 7.89 -14.51
CA VAL A 197 -14.21 7.05 -15.45
C VAL A 197 -15.63 6.80 -14.94
N ILE A 198 -15.76 6.47 -13.65
CA ILE A 198 -17.06 6.27 -13.02
C ILE A 198 -17.89 7.56 -13.02
N SER A 199 -17.27 8.72 -12.75
CA SER A 199 -17.98 10.01 -12.73
C SER A 199 -18.48 10.44 -14.11
N MET A 200 -17.73 10.11 -15.17
CA MET A 200 -18.14 10.38 -16.55
C MET A 200 -19.34 9.51 -16.95
N ASN A 201 -19.37 8.24 -16.51
CA ASN A 201 -20.49 7.31 -16.74
C ASN A 201 -20.89 7.15 -18.22
N GLN A 202 -19.92 7.26 -19.14
CA GLN A 202 -20.13 7.14 -20.60
C GLN A 202 -19.75 5.75 -21.16
N TYR A 203 -19.27 4.84 -20.31
CA TYR A 203 -18.87 3.50 -20.73
C TYR A 203 -20.08 2.59 -20.95
N LYS A 204 -19.99 1.71 -21.95
CA LYS A 204 -20.98 0.64 -22.21
C LYS A 204 -20.68 -0.60 -21.38
N LYS A 205 -19.40 -0.91 -21.17
CA LYS A 205 -18.95 -2.10 -20.44
C LYS A 205 -17.85 -1.78 -19.44
N LEU A 206 -17.99 -2.35 -18.24
CA LEU A 206 -17.00 -2.27 -17.18
C LEU A 206 -16.69 -3.68 -16.69
N THR A 207 -15.43 -4.10 -16.77
CA THR A 207 -15.01 -5.43 -16.34
C THR A 207 -14.02 -5.33 -15.18
N PHE A 208 -14.32 -5.96 -14.05
CA PHE A 208 -13.42 -6.07 -12.92
C PHE A 208 -12.65 -7.39 -12.98
N ILE A 209 -11.32 -7.30 -12.88
CA ILE A 209 -10.42 -8.46 -12.87
C ILE A 209 -9.76 -8.58 -11.50
N GLY A 210 -9.91 -9.74 -10.88
CA GLY A 210 -9.15 -10.15 -9.70
C GLY A 210 -8.48 -11.50 -9.94
N TYR A 211 -7.20 -11.63 -9.58
CA TYR A 211 -6.40 -12.83 -9.85
C TYR A 211 -5.88 -13.51 -8.58
N GLY A 212 -6.17 -12.97 -7.40
CA GLY A 212 -5.88 -13.56 -6.10
C GLY A 212 -7.00 -13.30 -5.08
N PRO A 213 -6.86 -13.79 -3.84
CA PRO A 213 -7.91 -13.70 -2.83
C PRO A 213 -8.36 -12.27 -2.51
N VAL A 214 -7.43 -11.32 -2.37
CA VAL A 214 -7.73 -9.93 -1.98
C VAL A 214 -8.32 -9.16 -3.16
N SER A 215 -7.66 -9.20 -4.31
CA SER A 215 -8.09 -8.57 -5.56
C SER A 215 -9.46 -9.08 -6.00
N ARG A 216 -9.75 -10.37 -5.84
CA ARG A 216 -11.07 -10.96 -6.10
C ARG A 216 -12.13 -10.35 -5.18
N ARG A 217 -11.84 -10.24 -3.88
CA ARG A 217 -12.79 -9.64 -2.92
C ARG A 217 -13.11 -8.20 -3.29
N ILE A 218 -12.10 -7.43 -3.71
CA ILE A 218 -12.27 -6.06 -4.21
C ILE A 218 -13.14 -6.05 -5.46
N ALA A 219 -12.83 -6.87 -6.47
CA ALA A 219 -13.59 -6.96 -7.72
C ALA A 219 -15.08 -7.27 -7.48
N TYR A 220 -15.40 -8.24 -6.61
CA TYR A 220 -16.79 -8.55 -6.27
C TYR A 220 -17.47 -7.45 -5.47
N LYS A 221 -16.75 -6.75 -4.59
CA LYS A 221 -17.30 -5.62 -3.85
C LYS A 221 -17.65 -4.46 -4.78
N LEU A 222 -16.77 -4.13 -5.71
CA LEU A 222 -17.03 -3.13 -6.75
C LEU A 222 -18.19 -3.54 -7.66
N HIS A 223 -18.27 -4.81 -8.07
CA HIS A 223 -19.39 -5.29 -8.88
C HIS A 223 -20.75 -5.13 -8.18
N LYS A 224 -20.82 -5.35 -6.85
CA LYS A 224 -22.04 -5.07 -6.08
C LYS A 224 -22.43 -3.60 -6.10
N GLN A 225 -21.46 -2.70 -6.11
CA GLN A 225 -21.67 -1.25 -6.20
C GLN A 225 -22.04 -0.80 -7.62
N TYR A 226 -21.55 -1.51 -8.64
CA TYR A 226 -21.79 -1.23 -10.06
C TYR A 226 -22.40 -2.46 -10.77
N PRO A 227 -23.70 -2.77 -10.59
CA PRO A 227 -24.29 -4.03 -11.04
C PRO A 227 -24.29 -4.27 -12.57
N ARG A 228 -24.05 -3.23 -13.39
CA ARG A 228 -23.90 -3.33 -14.85
C ARG A 228 -22.50 -3.81 -15.29
N SER A 229 -21.60 -4.03 -14.34
CA SER A 229 -20.25 -4.52 -14.62
C SER A 229 -20.21 -6.05 -14.72
N GLU A 230 -19.12 -6.57 -15.27
CA GLU A 230 -18.78 -8.00 -15.25
C GLU A 230 -17.60 -8.24 -14.31
N VAL A 231 -17.50 -9.44 -13.74
CA VAL A 231 -16.33 -9.88 -12.97
C VAL A 231 -15.70 -11.07 -13.67
N VAL A 232 -14.41 -10.94 -14.00
CA VAL A 232 -13.60 -12.05 -14.50
C VAL A 232 -12.78 -12.61 -13.35
N ASP A 233 -13.07 -13.87 -13.00
CA ASP A 233 -12.37 -14.60 -11.96
C ASP A 233 -11.46 -15.67 -12.55
N TYR A 234 -10.15 -15.58 -12.26
CA TYR A 234 -9.19 -16.63 -12.60
C TYR A 234 -9.25 -17.74 -11.53
N LYS A 235 -10.12 -18.74 -11.73
CA LYS A 235 -10.15 -19.95 -10.89
C LYS A 235 -8.97 -20.88 -11.21
N SER A 236 -8.27 -21.34 -10.18
CA SER A 236 -7.30 -22.43 -10.26
C SER A 236 -7.96 -23.72 -10.75
N LYS A 237 -7.66 -24.14 -11.98
CA LYS A 237 -7.21 -25.50 -12.36
C LYS A 237 -6.92 -25.63 -13.87
N GLU A 238 -7.50 -24.78 -14.73
CA GLU A 238 -7.19 -24.79 -16.18
C GLU A 238 -6.30 -23.62 -16.63
N ASN A 239 -6.09 -22.61 -15.79
CA ASN A 239 -5.25 -21.45 -16.09
C ASN A 239 -4.18 -21.19 -15.02
N SER A 240 -3.55 -22.24 -14.47
CA SER A 240 -2.39 -22.10 -13.56
C SER A 240 -1.26 -21.28 -14.18
N TYR A 241 -1.19 -21.24 -15.51
CA TYR A 241 -0.30 -20.36 -16.27
C TYR A 241 -0.49 -18.87 -15.97
N PHE A 242 -1.67 -18.38 -15.57
CA PHE A 242 -1.85 -16.95 -15.31
C PHE A 242 -1.34 -16.57 -13.92
N THR A 243 -1.71 -17.31 -12.87
CA THR A 243 -1.25 -17.05 -11.50
C THR A 243 0.23 -17.38 -11.27
N GLU A 244 0.79 -18.40 -11.93
CA GLU A 244 2.23 -18.71 -11.88
C GLU A 244 3.07 -17.69 -12.67
N ARG A 245 2.58 -17.16 -13.80
CA ARG A 245 3.33 -16.17 -14.61
C ARG A 245 3.53 -14.81 -13.96
N PHE A 246 2.62 -14.40 -13.08
CA PHE A 246 2.74 -13.14 -12.32
C PHE A 246 3.63 -13.28 -11.06
N THR A 247 3.96 -14.51 -10.66
CA THR A 247 4.67 -14.79 -9.40
C THR A 247 6.05 -15.45 -9.59
N ASP A 248 6.33 -16.08 -10.73
CA ASP A 248 7.54 -16.88 -10.91
C ASP A 248 8.71 -16.14 -11.59
N LYS A 249 9.75 -15.83 -10.80
CA LYS A 249 11.05 -15.30 -11.28
C LYS A 249 11.76 -16.26 -12.24
N ARG A 250 11.51 -17.58 -12.19
CA ARG A 250 12.20 -18.59 -13.03
C ARG A 250 11.68 -18.58 -14.47
N TYR A 251 10.39 -18.31 -14.67
CA TYR A 251 9.77 -18.23 -16.00
C TYR A 251 10.29 -17.03 -16.84
N ILE A 252 10.59 -15.90 -16.19
CA ILE A 252 11.16 -14.71 -16.85
C ILE A 252 12.60 -14.98 -17.33
N LEU A 253 13.37 -15.78 -16.60
CA LEU A 253 14.78 -16.07 -16.92
C LEU A 253 14.94 -17.21 -17.93
N GLU A 254 14.05 -18.21 -17.95
CA GLU A 254 14.12 -19.35 -18.90
C GLU A 254 13.79 -18.98 -20.35
N LYS A 255 13.11 -17.85 -20.59
CA LYS A 255 12.76 -17.36 -21.94
C LYS A 255 13.70 -16.30 -22.51
N MET A 256 14.80 -15.99 -21.81
CA MET A 256 15.88 -15.09 -22.27
C MET A 256 17.12 -15.83 -22.81
N LYS A 257 16.90 -16.96 -23.50
CA LYS A 257 17.85 -17.56 -24.45
C LYS A 257 17.14 -17.86 -25.76
#